data_AF-A0A0E3L1K6-F1
#
_entry.id   AF-A0A0E3L1K6-F1
#
_cell.length_a   1.000
_cell.length_b   1.000
_cell.length_c   1.000
_cell.angle_alpha   90.00
_cell.angle_beta   90.00
_cell.angle_gamma   90.00
#
_symmetry.space_group_name_H-M   'P 1'
#
loop_
_entity.id
_entity.type
_entity.pdbx_description
1 polymer ?
#
loop_
_entity_poly.entity_id
_entity_poly.type
_entity_poly.pdbx_seq_one_letter_code
_entity_poly.pdbx_strand_id
1 'polypeptide(L)'
;MRFFSRTSQIKFLTSLILTLLIIALVALTLGCTSLNTDKDNSSSNQDMKKEPPTPEANITFITTGSSFSPIITVTGNPEIKWVFGDGSTSNSASPTVKFGSKETRVNTLVVTPWSAVTKINIGYDGSDGGVTPGPNTIENLEQQNVIAVSGLENVAPYLQVWASSYNPITELDFSNFTALHTIECYYCTSLNTITLHNVPSLKRLCLESCNLSYLDISEAPSLEDLRAAVQQSPTYTINWGNTGANIWHVCIRDNPHMTGTLPYNQLPLLEDFFTWNSNQSGTLHLTSTNLKSVLSSDNNYTAANLSGCFPAGREGTVNMYNNNLISLDISNNPGLINLNVSQNSLNQTEVDKILQTMDSYNTENGYLDITGNAEPSSKGAAHANNLTARGWKVRSSDQFVKKLIRTSSFLDIELLKNILGSILSN
;
A
#
# COMPACT_ATOMS: atom_id res chain seq x y z
N MET A 1 35.37 -9.49 -12.20
CA MET A 1 35.20 -9.41 -13.67
C MET A 1 34.37 -10.60 -14.14
N ARG A 2 33.06 -10.42 -14.31
CA ARG A 2 32.20 -11.44 -14.93
C ARG A 2 31.90 -10.98 -16.36
N PHE A 3 32.33 -11.76 -17.33
CA PHE A 3 32.09 -11.52 -18.75
C PHE A 3 30.59 -11.70 -19.04
N PHE A 4 29.93 -10.64 -19.49
CA PHE A 4 28.62 -10.76 -20.13
C PHE A 4 28.78 -11.53 -21.44
N SER A 5 27.94 -12.52 -21.68
CA SER A 5 27.91 -13.24 -22.95
C SER A 5 27.57 -12.29 -24.09
N ARG A 6 28.17 -12.52 -25.28
CA ARG A 6 28.00 -11.68 -26.48
C ARG A 6 26.53 -11.49 -26.89
N THR A 7 25.67 -12.46 -26.57
CA THR A 7 24.21 -12.41 -26.77
C THR A 7 23.48 -11.50 -25.78
N SER A 8 23.97 -11.35 -24.54
CA SER A 8 23.41 -10.41 -23.56
C SER A 8 23.75 -8.97 -23.93
N GLN A 9 24.97 -8.72 -24.43
CA GLN A 9 25.36 -7.39 -24.92
C GLN A 9 24.56 -6.95 -26.16
N ILE A 10 24.23 -7.86 -27.08
CA ILE A 10 23.41 -7.54 -28.27
C ILE A 10 21.97 -7.22 -27.87
N LYS A 11 21.38 -7.93 -26.89
CA LYS A 11 20.03 -7.63 -26.38
C LYS A 11 19.99 -6.30 -25.62
N PHE A 12 21.02 -6.00 -24.84
CA PHE A 12 21.13 -4.72 -24.13
C PHE A 12 21.32 -3.55 -25.10
N LEU A 13 22.16 -3.72 -26.12
CA LEU A 13 22.42 -2.69 -27.13
C LEU A 13 21.21 -2.43 -28.03
N THR A 14 20.46 -3.47 -28.40
CA THR A 14 19.21 -3.32 -29.18
C THR A 14 18.10 -2.66 -28.37
N SER A 15 17.98 -2.97 -27.08
CA SER A 15 17.07 -2.29 -26.17
C SER A 15 17.44 -0.81 -26.00
N LEU A 16 18.73 -0.50 -25.79
CA LEU A 16 19.21 0.88 -25.62
C LEU A 16 19.01 1.73 -26.88
N ILE A 17 19.25 1.15 -28.07
CA ILE A 17 19.01 1.83 -29.35
C ILE A 17 17.51 2.11 -29.56
N LEU A 18 16.64 1.16 -29.18
CA LEU A 18 15.19 1.36 -29.25
C LEU A 18 14.71 2.46 -28.29
N THR A 19 15.24 2.51 -27.07
CA THR A 19 14.94 3.57 -26.10
C THR A 19 15.44 4.95 -26.58
N LEU A 20 16.63 5.02 -27.17
CA LEU A 20 17.17 6.27 -27.74
C LEU A 20 16.36 6.75 -28.96
N LEU A 21 15.85 5.84 -29.79
CA LEU A 21 14.95 6.15 -30.90
C LEU A 21 13.60 6.70 -30.42
N ILE A 22 13.06 6.15 -29.33
CA ILE A 22 11.82 6.64 -28.71
C ILE A 22 12.03 8.05 -28.12
N ILE A 23 13.13 8.29 -27.41
CA ILE A 23 13.47 9.61 -26.85
C ILE A 23 13.65 10.65 -27.98
N ALA A 24 14.31 10.28 -29.08
CA ALA A 24 14.47 11.17 -30.24
C ALA A 24 13.14 11.50 -30.94
N LEU A 25 12.21 10.53 -31.02
CA LEU A 25 10.88 10.73 -31.59
C LEU A 25 10.01 11.66 -30.72
N VAL A 26 10.15 11.56 -29.39
CA VAL A 26 9.48 12.44 -28.42
C VAL A 26 10.09 13.85 -28.43
N ALA A 27 11.42 13.97 -28.54
CA ALA A 27 12.08 15.28 -28.63
C ALA A 27 11.74 16.03 -29.94
N LEU A 28 11.54 15.31 -31.05
CA LEU A 28 11.13 15.90 -32.33
C LEU A 28 9.66 16.38 -32.36
N THR A 29 8.82 15.90 -31.44
CA THR A 29 7.42 16.32 -31.33
C THR A 29 7.20 17.47 -30.33
N LEU A 30 8.20 17.80 -29.50
CA LEU A 30 8.09 18.80 -28.42
C LEU A 30 9.03 20.02 -28.56
N GLY A 31 9.78 20.16 -29.66
CA GLY A 31 10.73 21.26 -29.82
C GLY A 31 10.31 22.32 -30.83
N CYS A 32 9.66 23.42 -30.38
CA CYS A 32 10.04 24.81 -30.67
C CYS A 32 8.93 25.80 -30.27
N THR A 33 9.18 26.65 -29.27
CA THR A 33 9.40 28.10 -29.51
C THR A 33 9.89 28.78 -28.23
N SER A 34 11.05 29.40 -28.35
CA SER A 34 11.66 30.33 -27.40
C SER A 34 10.99 31.71 -27.50
N LEU A 35 10.89 32.36 -26.35
CA LEU A 35 10.63 33.80 -26.20
C LEU A 35 11.61 34.62 -27.05
N ASN A 36 11.08 35.50 -27.89
CA ASN A 36 11.77 36.74 -28.28
C ASN A 36 10.73 37.83 -28.57
N THR A 37 10.70 38.81 -27.68
CA THR A 37 10.15 40.14 -27.93
C THR A 37 11.11 40.90 -28.83
N ASP A 38 10.66 41.33 -30.01
CA ASP A 38 10.89 42.71 -30.45
C ASP A 38 10.03 43.09 -31.67
N LYS A 39 9.64 44.37 -31.65
CA LYS A 39 8.83 45.07 -32.65
C LYS A 39 9.55 45.13 -34.00
N ASP A 40 8.81 44.95 -35.09
CA ASP A 40 8.90 45.84 -36.24
C ASP A 40 7.69 45.75 -37.19
N ASN A 41 7.26 46.93 -37.64
CA ASN A 41 6.21 47.18 -38.61
C ASN A 41 6.70 46.86 -40.04
N SER A 42 6.04 45.96 -40.77
CA SER A 42 5.85 46.16 -42.22
C SER A 42 4.71 45.29 -42.76
N SER A 43 3.91 45.91 -43.62
CA SER A 43 2.78 45.33 -44.35
C SER A 43 3.25 44.50 -45.54
N SER A 44 2.78 43.24 -45.68
CA SER A 44 2.47 42.65 -46.99
C SER A 44 1.69 41.33 -46.87
N ASN A 45 0.61 41.25 -47.65
CA ASN A 45 -0.12 40.08 -48.17
C ASN A 45 -0.19 38.79 -47.35
N GLN A 46 -1.36 38.57 -46.74
CA GLN A 46 -1.77 37.28 -46.21
C GLN A 46 -2.19 36.34 -47.34
N ASP A 47 -1.26 35.51 -47.81
CA ASP A 47 -1.62 34.15 -48.22
C ASP A 47 -1.88 33.35 -46.94
N MET A 48 -3.15 33.02 -46.66
CA MET A 48 -3.51 32.10 -45.60
C MET A 48 -2.94 30.71 -45.91
N LYS A 49 -1.73 30.46 -45.43
CA LYS A 49 -1.20 29.12 -45.24
C LYS A 49 -2.11 28.45 -44.21
N LYS A 50 -3.04 27.61 -44.66
CA LYS A 50 -3.80 26.70 -43.78
C LYS A 50 -2.79 26.01 -42.88
N GLU A 51 -2.81 26.32 -41.58
CA GLU A 51 -2.13 25.48 -40.60
C GLU A 51 -2.64 24.04 -40.79
N PRO A 52 -1.75 23.04 -40.72
CA PRO A 52 -2.20 21.66 -40.67
C PRO A 52 -3.22 21.54 -39.52
N PRO A 53 -4.33 20.81 -39.71
CA PRO A 53 -5.29 20.61 -38.64
C PRO A 53 -4.56 20.10 -37.40
N THR A 54 -4.82 20.71 -36.26
CA THR A 54 -4.31 20.24 -34.96
C THR A 54 -4.62 18.74 -34.86
N PRO A 55 -3.63 17.89 -34.51
CA PRO A 55 -3.87 16.47 -34.36
C PRO A 55 -5.07 16.23 -33.44
N GLU A 56 -5.98 15.33 -33.84
CA GLU A 56 -7.13 14.95 -33.04
C GLU A 56 -6.65 14.42 -31.68
N ALA A 57 -7.08 15.07 -30.60
CA ALA A 57 -6.74 14.70 -29.23
C ALA A 57 -7.16 13.26 -28.95
N ASN A 58 -6.20 12.39 -28.62
CA ASN A 58 -6.42 10.97 -28.40
C ASN A 58 -5.68 10.48 -27.15
N ILE A 59 -6.17 9.38 -26.57
CA ILE A 59 -5.41 8.56 -25.63
C ILE A 59 -4.84 7.38 -26.40
N THR A 60 -3.54 7.13 -26.26
CA THR A 60 -2.86 6.01 -26.90
C THR A 60 -2.48 4.94 -25.86
N PHE A 61 -2.79 3.69 -26.16
CA PHE A 61 -2.42 2.50 -25.39
C PHE A 61 -1.47 1.63 -26.21
N ILE A 62 -0.26 1.40 -25.69
CA ILE A 62 0.69 0.46 -26.28
C ILE A 62 0.52 -0.90 -25.60
N THR A 63 0.15 -1.92 -26.37
CA THR A 63 -0.14 -3.27 -25.86
C THR A 63 0.81 -4.30 -26.45
N THR A 64 1.08 -5.39 -25.73
CA THR A 64 1.87 -6.54 -26.23
C THR A 64 1.06 -7.84 -26.34
N GLY A 65 -0.23 -7.80 -25.97
CA GLY A 65 -1.13 -8.94 -25.95
C GLY A 65 -1.57 -9.40 -27.35
N SER A 66 -2.18 -10.59 -27.40
CA SER A 66 -2.86 -11.13 -28.58
C SER A 66 -4.30 -10.61 -28.76
N SER A 67 -4.76 -9.80 -27.82
CA SER A 67 -6.06 -9.15 -27.81
C SER A 67 -5.99 -7.89 -26.96
N PHE A 68 -6.94 -6.99 -27.17
CA PHE A 68 -7.15 -5.80 -26.35
C PHE A 68 -8.65 -5.58 -26.17
N SER A 69 -9.10 -5.44 -24.93
CA SER A 69 -10.51 -5.34 -24.55
C SER A 69 -10.68 -4.42 -23.33
N PRO A 70 -10.33 -3.13 -23.45
CA PRO A 70 -10.50 -2.16 -22.38
C PRO A 70 -11.98 -1.90 -22.11
N ILE A 71 -12.28 -1.34 -20.95
CA ILE A 71 -13.61 -0.83 -20.61
C ILE A 71 -13.48 0.65 -20.25
N ILE A 72 -14.26 1.50 -20.90
CA ILE A 72 -14.47 2.88 -20.47
C ILE A 72 -15.91 3.05 -19.99
N THR A 73 -16.10 3.87 -18.96
CA THR A 73 -17.45 4.31 -18.55
C THR A 73 -17.65 5.74 -19.00
N VAL A 74 -18.79 5.99 -19.63
CA VAL A 74 -19.15 7.32 -20.15
C VAL A 74 -20.51 7.78 -19.62
N THR A 75 -20.73 9.09 -19.60
CA THR A 75 -22.01 9.72 -19.30
C THR A 75 -22.62 10.34 -20.57
N GLY A 76 -23.96 10.33 -20.67
CA GLY A 76 -24.65 10.79 -21.87
C GLY A 76 -24.41 9.88 -23.07
N ASN A 77 -24.35 10.48 -24.26
CA ASN A 77 -24.16 9.76 -25.54
C ASN A 77 -22.98 10.37 -26.33
N PRO A 78 -21.73 10.25 -25.84
CA PRO A 78 -20.58 10.79 -26.55
C PRO A 78 -20.29 9.99 -27.82
N GLU A 79 -19.57 10.60 -28.75
CA GLU A 79 -18.96 9.89 -29.87
C GLU A 79 -17.70 9.19 -29.36
N ILE A 80 -17.61 7.87 -29.57
CA ILE A 80 -16.45 7.05 -29.19
C ILE A 80 -15.84 6.49 -30.46
N LYS A 81 -14.51 6.56 -30.59
CA LYS A 81 -13.77 5.96 -31.68
C LYS A 81 -12.50 5.32 -31.17
N TRP A 82 -12.43 4.00 -31.32
CA TRP A 82 -11.22 3.21 -31.20
C TRP A 82 -10.63 2.96 -32.59
N VAL A 83 -9.31 3.05 -32.69
CA VAL A 83 -8.53 2.53 -33.83
C VAL A 83 -7.45 1.61 -33.27
N PHE A 84 -7.51 0.33 -33.64
CA PHE A 84 -6.61 -0.70 -33.12
C PHE A 84 -5.40 -0.90 -34.02
N GLY A 85 -4.36 -1.57 -33.49
CA GLY A 85 -3.10 -1.77 -34.20
C GLY A 85 -3.18 -2.62 -35.48
N ASP A 86 -4.30 -3.31 -35.72
CA ASP A 86 -4.60 -4.03 -36.96
C ASP A 86 -5.41 -3.20 -37.98
N GLY A 87 -5.69 -1.92 -37.65
CA GLY A 87 -6.49 -1.01 -38.45
C GLY A 87 -8.00 -1.16 -38.27
N SER A 88 -8.48 -2.13 -37.50
CA SER A 88 -9.90 -2.25 -37.16
C SER A 88 -10.34 -1.11 -36.24
N THR A 89 -11.64 -0.83 -36.22
CA THR A 89 -12.21 0.27 -35.44
C THR A 89 -13.41 -0.20 -34.63
N SER A 90 -13.75 0.55 -33.58
CA SER A 90 -14.96 0.33 -32.78
C SER A 90 -15.46 1.64 -32.21
N ASN A 91 -16.77 1.74 -31.99
CA ASN A 91 -17.41 2.84 -31.26
C ASN A 91 -18.00 2.39 -29.92
N SER A 92 -17.67 1.18 -29.47
CA SER A 92 -18.11 0.64 -28.19
C SER A 92 -17.31 1.23 -27.02
N ALA A 93 -17.97 1.40 -25.88
CA ALA A 93 -17.33 1.70 -24.61
C ALA A 93 -16.54 0.49 -24.05
N SER A 94 -16.82 -0.71 -24.54
CA SER A 94 -16.14 -1.95 -24.15
C SER A 94 -15.83 -2.79 -25.40
N PRO A 95 -14.90 -2.33 -26.27
CA PRO A 95 -14.58 -3.06 -27.49
C PRO A 95 -13.82 -4.36 -27.18
N THR A 96 -13.81 -5.27 -28.14
CA THR A 96 -12.92 -6.44 -28.12
C THR A 96 -12.28 -6.59 -29.49
N VAL A 97 -10.95 -6.54 -29.53
CA VAL A 97 -10.16 -6.88 -30.71
C VAL A 97 -9.28 -8.10 -30.42
N LYS A 98 -9.25 -9.04 -31.35
CA LYS A 98 -8.42 -10.25 -31.29
C LYS A 98 -7.39 -10.19 -32.42
N PHE A 99 -6.15 -9.89 -32.09
CA PHE A 99 -5.07 -9.78 -33.06
C PHE A 99 -4.51 -11.14 -33.52
N GLY A 100 -4.73 -12.20 -32.74
CA GLY A 100 -4.29 -13.57 -33.06
C GLY A 100 -2.83 -13.90 -32.73
N SER A 101 -1.96 -12.90 -32.56
CA SER A 101 -0.55 -13.05 -32.13
C SER A 101 -0.16 -12.01 -31.09
N LYS A 102 0.79 -12.34 -30.20
CA LYS A 102 1.39 -11.37 -29.26
C LYS A 102 2.40 -10.50 -30.00
N GLU A 103 2.10 -9.22 -30.16
CA GLU A 103 2.98 -8.22 -30.79
C GLU A 103 2.73 -6.85 -30.16
N THR A 104 3.71 -5.96 -30.24
CA THR A 104 3.55 -4.57 -29.83
C THR A 104 2.62 -3.85 -30.80
N ARG A 105 1.53 -3.28 -30.28
CA ARG A 105 0.50 -2.58 -31.06
C ARG A 105 0.14 -1.25 -30.42
N VAL A 106 -0.19 -0.30 -31.27
CA VAL A 106 -0.72 1.02 -30.91
C VAL A 106 -2.23 0.97 -31.04
N ASN A 107 -2.95 1.30 -29.97
CA ASN A 107 -4.40 1.41 -29.97
C ASN A 107 -4.76 2.82 -29.52
N THR A 108 -5.62 3.51 -30.25
CA THR A 108 -6.00 4.89 -29.96
C THR A 108 -7.48 4.98 -29.60
N LEU A 109 -7.79 5.83 -28.64
CA LEU A 109 -9.12 6.21 -28.23
C LEU A 109 -9.32 7.70 -28.48
N VAL A 110 -10.41 8.05 -29.13
CA VAL A 110 -10.95 9.40 -29.19
C VAL A 110 -12.37 9.39 -28.64
N VAL A 111 -12.68 10.32 -27.74
CA VAL A 111 -14.04 10.54 -27.24
C VAL A 111 -14.42 12.01 -27.34
N THR A 112 -15.59 12.29 -27.90
CA THR A 112 -16.11 13.66 -28.04
C THR A 112 -17.47 13.78 -27.34
N PRO A 113 -17.59 14.60 -26.28
CA PRO A 113 -16.53 15.31 -25.56
C PRO A 113 -15.79 14.39 -24.57
N TRP A 114 -14.50 14.67 -24.29
CA TRP A 114 -13.73 13.96 -23.26
C TRP A 114 -14.34 14.05 -21.86
N SER A 115 -15.11 15.10 -21.58
CA SER A 115 -15.85 15.25 -20.32
C SER A 115 -16.89 14.17 -20.06
N ALA A 116 -17.26 13.39 -21.08
CA ALA A 116 -18.14 12.26 -20.90
C ALA A 116 -17.44 11.06 -20.23
N VAL A 117 -16.12 10.92 -20.34
CA VAL A 117 -15.37 9.76 -19.83
C VAL A 117 -15.12 9.90 -18.33
N THR A 118 -15.66 8.95 -17.56
CA THR A 118 -15.59 8.96 -16.09
C THR A 118 -14.70 7.85 -15.54
N LYS A 119 -14.58 6.71 -16.23
CA LYS A 119 -13.72 5.59 -15.79
C LYS A 119 -12.98 5.00 -16.97
N ILE A 120 -11.72 4.61 -16.75
CA ILE A 120 -10.94 3.78 -17.67
C ILE A 120 -10.44 2.57 -16.88
N ASN A 121 -10.77 1.38 -17.37
CA ASN A 121 -10.39 0.09 -16.81
C ASN A 121 -9.70 -0.74 -17.88
N ILE A 122 -8.44 -1.07 -17.62
CA ILE A 122 -7.59 -1.95 -18.43
C ILE A 122 -7.02 -3.11 -17.59
N GLY A 123 -7.60 -3.35 -16.41
CA GLY A 123 -7.23 -4.43 -15.50
C GLY A 123 -7.72 -4.16 -14.08
N TYR A 124 -8.58 -5.03 -13.57
CA TYR A 124 -9.12 -4.95 -12.20
C TYR A 124 -9.67 -6.30 -11.74
N ASP A 125 -9.42 -6.68 -10.51
CA ASP A 125 -9.95 -7.90 -9.89
C ASP A 125 -10.39 -7.72 -8.43
N GLY A 126 -10.31 -6.49 -7.91
CA GLY A 126 -10.60 -6.19 -6.51
C GLY A 126 -9.57 -6.75 -5.53
N SER A 127 -8.38 -7.15 -5.99
CA SER A 127 -7.28 -7.56 -5.12
C SER A 127 -6.91 -6.45 -4.13
N ASP A 128 -6.42 -6.87 -2.96
CA ASP A 128 -6.08 -6.00 -1.82
C ASP A 128 -7.26 -5.09 -1.40
N GLY A 129 -8.35 -5.73 -0.98
CA GLY A 129 -9.56 -5.09 -0.44
C GLY A 129 -10.51 -4.51 -1.50
N GLY A 130 -10.00 -4.15 -2.68
CA GLY A 130 -10.76 -3.59 -3.78
C GLY A 130 -11.58 -2.36 -3.41
N VAL A 131 -12.49 -1.97 -4.29
CA VAL A 131 -13.53 -0.98 -4.01
C VAL A 131 -14.76 -1.77 -3.59
N THR A 132 -15.26 -1.54 -2.37
CA THR A 132 -16.46 -2.23 -1.87
C THR A 132 -17.65 -2.02 -2.81
N PRO A 133 -18.56 -3.01 -2.94
CA PRO A 133 -19.73 -2.90 -3.79
C PRO A 133 -20.53 -1.62 -3.52
N GLY A 134 -20.65 -0.78 -4.54
CA GLY A 134 -21.33 0.51 -4.52
C GLY A 134 -21.42 1.13 -5.92
N PRO A 135 -21.91 2.38 -6.07
CA PRO A 135 -22.00 3.03 -7.38
C PRO A 135 -20.65 3.20 -8.09
N ASN A 136 -19.55 3.09 -7.33
CA ASN A 136 -18.18 3.20 -7.81
C ASN A 136 -17.49 1.84 -8.05
N THR A 137 -18.26 0.74 -8.08
CA THR A 137 -17.70 -0.59 -8.37
C THR A 137 -17.01 -0.58 -9.73
N ILE A 138 -15.81 -1.14 -9.76
CA ILE A 138 -15.01 -1.32 -10.96
C ILE A 138 -15.30 -2.75 -11.47
N GLU A 139 -15.60 -2.86 -12.76
CA GLU A 139 -15.88 -4.17 -13.36
C GLU A 139 -14.62 -5.03 -13.34
N ASN A 140 -14.75 -6.31 -12.98
CA ASN A 140 -13.63 -7.24 -13.07
C ASN A 140 -13.21 -7.39 -14.54
N LEU A 141 -11.93 -7.15 -14.80
CA LEU A 141 -11.33 -7.17 -16.12
C LEU A 141 -9.92 -7.75 -16.01
N GLU A 142 -9.63 -8.79 -16.78
CA GLU A 142 -8.27 -9.33 -16.88
C GLU A 142 -7.29 -8.24 -17.37
N GLN A 143 -5.99 -8.41 -17.08
CA GLN A 143 -4.98 -7.48 -17.57
C GLN A 143 -4.99 -7.38 -19.10
N GLN A 144 -4.74 -6.18 -19.62
CA GLN A 144 -4.74 -5.91 -21.07
C GLN A 144 -3.34 -5.88 -21.70
N ASN A 145 -2.30 -6.28 -20.96
CA ASN A 145 -0.89 -6.29 -21.38
C ASN A 145 -0.43 -4.92 -21.92
N VAL A 146 -0.93 -3.84 -21.33
CA VAL A 146 -0.56 -2.47 -21.64
C VAL A 146 0.81 -2.17 -21.03
N ILE A 147 1.75 -1.68 -21.85
CA ILE A 147 3.11 -1.33 -21.42
C ILE A 147 3.32 0.19 -21.30
N ALA A 148 2.51 0.99 -21.98
CA ALA A 148 2.56 2.46 -21.93
C ALA A 148 1.21 3.06 -22.30
N VAL A 149 0.91 4.23 -21.72
CA VAL A 149 -0.26 5.05 -22.02
C VAL A 149 0.17 6.51 -22.17
N SER A 150 -0.34 7.21 -23.18
CA SER A 150 -0.11 8.65 -23.37
C SER A 150 -1.40 9.37 -23.77
N GLY A 151 -1.42 10.70 -23.63
CA GLY A 151 -2.60 11.51 -23.95
C GLY A 151 -3.67 11.55 -22.84
N LEU A 152 -3.34 11.09 -21.63
CA LEU A 152 -4.24 11.09 -20.48
C LEU A 152 -4.68 12.50 -20.05
N GLU A 153 -3.88 13.52 -20.34
CA GLU A 153 -4.22 14.94 -20.11
C GLU A 153 -5.55 15.36 -20.78
N ASN A 154 -5.96 14.67 -21.84
CA ASN A 154 -7.23 14.92 -22.53
C ASN A 154 -8.46 14.65 -21.64
N VAL A 155 -8.33 13.77 -20.64
CA VAL A 155 -9.40 13.39 -19.71
C VAL A 155 -9.15 13.86 -18.27
N ALA A 156 -8.01 14.51 -18.00
CA ALA A 156 -7.54 14.85 -16.66
C ALA A 156 -8.62 15.45 -15.73
N PRO A 157 -9.30 16.55 -16.07
CA PRO A 157 -10.24 17.17 -15.12
C PRO A 157 -11.53 16.37 -14.89
N TYR A 158 -11.77 15.29 -15.65
CA TYR A 158 -13.05 14.57 -15.66
C TYR A 158 -12.97 13.13 -15.17
N LEU A 159 -11.82 12.47 -15.36
CA LEU A 159 -11.68 11.07 -15.00
C LEU A 159 -11.82 10.89 -13.49
N GLN A 160 -12.67 9.95 -13.07
CA GLN A 160 -12.97 9.65 -11.67
C GLN A 160 -12.26 8.38 -11.19
N VAL A 161 -12.10 7.40 -12.08
CA VAL A 161 -11.46 6.11 -11.76
C VAL A 161 -10.49 5.68 -12.85
N TRP A 162 -9.29 5.27 -12.43
CA TRP A 162 -8.32 4.55 -13.24
C TRP A 162 -8.06 3.16 -12.66
N ALA A 163 -8.13 2.12 -13.49
CA ALA A 163 -7.76 0.76 -13.10
C ALA A 163 -6.87 0.11 -14.16
N SER A 164 -5.70 -0.36 -13.75
CA SER A 164 -4.72 -1.00 -14.63
C SER A 164 -3.96 -2.14 -13.97
N SER A 165 -4.55 -2.78 -12.96
CA SER A 165 -3.92 -3.87 -12.20
C SER A 165 -3.30 -4.92 -13.13
N TYR A 166 -2.14 -5.43 -12.72
CA TYR A 166 -1.29 -6.41 -13.40
C TYR A 166 -0.69 -5.99 -14.76
N ASN A 167 -0.97 -4.77 -15.26
CA ASN A 167 -0.37 -4.35 -16.51
C ASN A 167 1.12 -3.98 -16.32
N PRO A 168 2.00 -4.34 -17.28
CA PRO A 168 3.42 -4.00 -17.26
C PRO A 168 3.70 -2.53 -17.65
N ILE A 169 2.88 -1.60 -17.16
CA ILE A 169 3.03 -0.16 -17.41
C ILE A 169 4.25 0.34 -16.64
N THR A 170 5.09 1.16 -17.27
CA THR A 170 6.31 1.68 -16.62
C THR A 170 6.10 3.01 -15.91
N GLU A 171 5.22 3.85 -16.44
CA GLU A 171 4.95 5.21 -15.94
C GLU A 171 3.48 5.59 -16.11
N LEU A 172 2.96 6.39 -15.18
CA LEU A 172 1.62 6.99 -15.23
C LEU A 172 1.69 8.44 -14.72
N ASP A 173 1.07 9.36 -15.45
CA ASP A 173 0.97 10.76 -15.06
C ASP A 173 -0.51 11.15 -14.86
N PHE A 174 -0.86 11.51 -13.63
CA PHE A 174 -2.19 11.99 -13.25
C PHE A 174 -2.18 13.48 -12.85
N SER A 175 -1.29 14.27 -13.44
CA SER A 175 -1.25 15.71 -13.22
C SER A 175 -2.57 16.40 -13.61
N ASN A 176 -3.13 17.20 -12.70
CA ASN A 176 -4.40 17.94 -12.84
C ASN A 176 -5.65 17.06 -12.92
N PHE A 177 -5.59 15.83 -12.40
CA PHE A 177 -6.72 14.93 -12.33
C PHE A 177 -7.68 15.28 -11.17
N THR A 178 -8.33 16.44 -11.27
CA THR A 178 -9.09 17.05 -10.16
C THR A 178 -10.35 16.28 -9.75
N ALA A 179 -10.91 15.44 -10.62
CA ALA A 179 -12.07 14.58 -10.33
C ALA A 179 -11.69 13.15 -9.92
N LEU A 180 -10.41 12.77 -10.04
CA LEU A 180 -9.95 11.39 -9.85
C LEU A 180 -9.98 11.04 -8.37
N HIS A 181 -10.80 10.05 -8.00
CA HIS A 181 -10.95 9.61 -6.62
C HIS A 181 -10.38 8.22 -6.37
N THR A 182 -10.13 7.42 -7.42
CA THR A 182 -9.63 6.05 -7.28
C THR A 182 -8.59 5.70 -8.36
N ILE A 183 -7.45 5.21 -7.91
CA ILE A 183 -6.39 4.61 -8.74
C ILE A 183 -6.14 3.18 -8.26
N GLU A 184 -6.25 2.21 -9.17
CA GLU A 184 -5.99 0.78 -8.92
C GLU A 184 -4.88 0.26 -9.83
N CYS A 185 -3.68 0.09 -9.27
CA CYS A 185 -2.49 -0.40 -9.95
C CYS A 185 -1.87 -1.59 -9.21
N TYR A 186 -2.71 -2.48 -8.65
CA TYR A 186 -2.24 -3.69 -7.97
C TYR A 186 -1.39 -4.54 -8.91
N TYR A 187 -0.21 -4.97 -8.45
CA TYR A 187 0.69 -5.87 -9.20
C TYR A 187 1.19 -5.32 -10.55
N CYS A 188 1.25 -4.00 -10.72
CA CYS A 188 1.93 -3.37 -11.86
C CYS A 188 3.45 -3.42 -11.67
N THR A 189 4.05 -4.61 -11.76
CA THR A 189 5.46 -4.87 -11.39
C THR A 189 6.51 -4.05 -12.17
N SER A 190 6.15 -3.45 -13.30
CA SER A 190 7.03 -2.57 -14.09
C SER A 190 6.88 -1.09 -13.74
N LEU A 191 5.84 -0.71 -12.98
CA LEU A 191 5.52 0.67 -12.65
C LEU A 191 6.54 1.21 -11.66
N ASN A 192 7.38 2.12 -12.15
CA ASN A 192 8.47 2.71 -11.38
C ASN A 192 8.30 4.22 -11.19
N THR A 193 7.40 4.85 -11.95
CA THR A 193 7.09 6.27 -11.85
C THR A 193 5.58 6.48 -11.84
N ILE A 194 5.08 7.24 -10.88
CA ILE A 194 3.71 7.77 -10.87
C ILE A 194 3.74 9.24 -10.45
N THR A 195 3.07 10.11 -11.21
CA THR A 195 2.97 11.54 -10.92
C THR A 195 1.56 11.87 -10.43
N LEU A 196 1.46 12.51 -9.26
CA LEU A 196 0.22 12.87 -8.58
C LEU A 196 0.17 14.38 -8.26
N HIS A 197 0.34 15.23 -9.28
CA HIS A 197 0.27 16.68 -9.12
C HIS A 197 -1.17 17.19 -9.23
N ASN A 198 -1.63 18.04 -8.29
CA ASN A 198 -2.99 18.58 -8.27
C ASN A 198 -4.10 17.50 -8.41
N VAL A 199 -4.13 16.55 -7.45
CA VAL A 199 -5.14 15.46 -7.36
C VAL A 199 -6.01 15.59 -6.10
N PRO A 200 -6.70 16.73 -5.90
CA PRO A 200 -7.39 17.05 -4.65
C PRO A 200 -8.51 16.09 -4.26
N SER A 201 -9.07 15.33 -5.21
CA SER A 201 -10.18 14.39 -4.97
C SER A 201 -9.75 12.95 -4.74
N LEU A 202 -8.44 12.64 -4.81
CA LEU A 202 -7.94 11.27 -4.70
C LEU A 202 -8.22 10.73 -3.29
N LYS A 203 -9.04 9.67 -3.20
CA LYS A 203 -9.42 9.01 -1.94
C LYS A 203 -8.77 7.66 -1.76
N ARG A 204 -8.60 6.89 -2.84
CA ARG A 204 -7.97 5.57 -2.81
C ARG A 204 -6.83 5.49 -3.82
N LEU A 205 -5.67 5.05 -3.32
CA LEU A 205 -4.47 4.81 -4.12
C LEU A 205 -3.91 3.42 -3.83
N CYS A 206 -4.06 2.51 -4.78
CA CYS A 206 -3.46 1.18 -4.73
C CYS A 206 -2.29 1.06 -5.71
N LEU A 207 -1.10 0.84 -5.15
CA LEU A 207 0.20 0.71 -5.78
C LEU A 207 0.96 -0.51 -5.21
N GLU A 208 0.24 -1.47 -4.63
CA GLU A 208 0.87 -2.65 -4.05
C GLU A 208 1.54 -3.53 -5.13
N SER A 209 2.70 -4.09 -4.79
CA SER A 209 3.48 -4.95 -5.70
C SER A 209 3.92 -4.24 -6.99
N CYS A 210 4.29 -2.97 -6.88
CA CYS A 210 4.91 -2.16 -7.94
C CYS A 210 6.44 -2.08 -7.76
N ASN A 211 7.10 -1.22 -8.53
CA ASN A 211 8.55 -1.02 -8.49
C ASN A 211 8.93 0.46 -8.22
N LEU A 212 8.14 1.15 -7.38
CA LEU A 212 8.37 2.56 -7.09
C LEU A 212 9.55 2.75 -6.14
N SER A 213 10.43 3.70 -6.46
CA SER A 213 11.49 4.16 -5.55
C SER A 213 11.12 5.38 -4.73
N TYR A 214 10.15 6.16 -5.23
CA TYR A 214 9.64 7.37 -4.63
C TYR A 214 8.15 7.49 -4.93
N LEU A 215 7.38 7.90 -3.93
CA LEU A 215 5.97 8.21 -4.07
C LEU A 215 5.70 9.58 -3.43
N ASP A 216 5.22 10.53 -4.22
CA ASP A 216 4.76 11.83 -3.73
C ASP A 216 3.23 11.84 -3.64
N ILE A 217 2.70 12.01 -2.43
CA ILE A 217 1.26 12.18 -2.17
C ILE A 217 0.96 13.53 -1.53
N SER A 218 1.91 14.48 -1.55
CA SER A 218 1.78 15.78 -0.88
C SER A 218 0.65 16.66 -1.44
N GLU A 219 0.19 16.38 -2.66
CA GLU A 219 -0.91 17.06 -3.34
C GLU A 219 -2.20 16.21 -3.45
N ALA A 220 -2.35 15.21 -2.56
CA ALA A 220 -3.54 14.37 -2.42
C ALA A 220 -4.23 14.57 -1.05
N PRO A 221 -4.71 15.79 -0.70
CA PRO A 221 -5.22 16.10 0.65
C PRO A 221 -6.45 15.28 1.08
N SER A 222 -7.22 14.74 0.13
CA SER A 222 -8.40 13.91 0.41
C SER A 222 -8.11 12.41 0.49
N LEU A 223 -6.84 11.99 0.50
CA LEU A 223 -6.48 10.57 0.53
C LEU A 223 -6.99 9.92 1.83
N GLU A 224 -7.68 8.79 1.67
CA GLU A 224 -8.36 8.03 2.72
C GLU A 224 -7.73 6.63 2.88
N ASP A 225 -7.42 5.97 1.76
CA ASP A 225 -6.90 4.60 1.69
C ASP A 225 -5.62 4.53 0.85
N LEU A 226 -4.48 4.31 1.52
CA LEU A 226 -3.17 4.15 0.89
C LEU A 226 -2.70 2.70 0.97
N ARG A 227 -2.48 2.09 -0.20
CA ARG A 227 -1.91 0.76 -0.35
C ARG A 227 -0.66 0.83 -1.22
N ALA A 228 0.50 0.76 -0.62
CA ALA A 228 1.80 0.89 -1.28
C ALA A 228 2.83 -0.14 -0.78
N ALA A 229 2.35 -1.32 -0.39
CA ALA A 229 3.17 -2.41 0.08
C ALA A 229 3.99 -3.10 -1.03
N VAL A 230 5.02 -3.84 -0.64
CA VAL A 230 5.79 -4.76 -1.51
C VAL A 230 6.39 -4.06 -2.75
N GLN A 231 7.02 -2.91 -2.57
CA GLN A 231 7.77 -2.26 -3.65
C GLN A 231 9.04 -3.06 -3.95
N GLN A 232 9.26 -3.33 -5.23
CA GLN A 232 10.41 -4.09 -5.73
C GLN A 232 11.70 -3.26 -5.82
N SER A 233 11.59 -1.94 -5.70
CA SER A 233 12.73 -1.04 -5.74
C SER A 233 13.65 -1.28 -4.54
N PRO A 234 14.99 -1.25 -4.72
CA PRO A 234 15.96 -1.41 -3.63
C PRO A 234 16.00 -0.21 -2.66
N THR A 235 15.25 0.85 -2.94
CA THR A 235 15.04 2.02 -2.08
C THR A 235 13.58 2.43 -2.19
N TYR A 236 12.95 2.85 -1.09
CA TYR A 236 11.59 3.39 -1.17
C TYR A 236 11.37 4.53 -0.17
N THR A 237 10.79 5.64 -0.62
CA THR A 237 10.44 6.78 0.25
C THR A 237 9.08 7.33 -0.17
N ILE A 238 8.30 7.77 0.81
CA ILE A 238 7.02 8.45 0.59
C ILE A 238 7.16 9.90 1.07
N ASN A 239 6.89 10.85 0.18
CA ASN A 239 6.66 12.24 0.55
C ASN A 239 5.19 12.45 0.89
N TRP A 240 4.91 12.66 2.16
CA TRP A 240 3.54 12.86 2.67
C TRP A 240 3.06 14.31 2.52
N GLY A 241 3.97 15.29 2.49
CA GLY A 241 3.59 16.70 2.67
C GLY A 241 2.66 16.88 3.87
N ASN A 242 1.50 17.51 3.63
CA ASN A 242 0.44 17.68 4.63
C ASN A 242 -0.70 16.64 4.51
N THR A 243 -0.56 15.65 3.63
CA THR A 243 -1.56 14.59 3.45
C THR A 243 -1.59 13.68 4.68
N GLY A 244 -2.79 13.32 5.13
CA GLY A 244 -2.99 12.41 6.26
C GLY A 244 -4.29 12.60 7.03
N ALA A 245 -4.86 13.82 7.01
CA ALA A 245 -6.00 14.17 7.86
C ALA A 245 -7.23 13.27 7.66
N ASN A 246 -7.38 12.69 6.46
CA ASN A 246 -8.51 11.82 6.08
C ASN A 246 -8.15 10.33 6.03
N ILE A 247 -6.89 9.96 6.28
CA ILE A 247 -6.42 8.59 6.11
C ILE A 247 -6.97 7.69 7.23
N TRP A 248 -7.71 6.67 6.83
CA TRP A 248 -8.17 5.58 7.70
C TRP A 248 -7.35 4.30 7.49
N HIS A 249 -6.71 4.11 6.34
CA HIS A 249 -5.91 2.91 6.02
C HIS A 249 -4.51 3.27 5.51
N VAL A 250 -3.50 2.68 6.13
CA VAL A 250 -2.12 2.68 5.64
C VAL A 250 -1.61 1.26 5.52
N CYS A 251 -1.33 0.81 4.30
CA CYS A 251 -0.67 -0.47 4.02
C CYS A 251 0.63 -0.22 3.25
N ILE A 252 1.76 -0.30 3.95
CA ILE A 252 3.12 -0.13 3.39
C ILE A 252 4.06 -1.26 3.80
N ARG A 253 3.48 -2.39 4.21
CA ARG A 253 4.19 -3.58 4.65
C ARG A 253 5.18 -4.11 3.62
N ASP A 254 6.10 -4.95 4.08
CA ASP A 254 7.04 -5.69 3.25
C ASP A 254 7.84 -4.78 2.31
N ASN A 255 8.23 -3.63 2.85
CA ASN A 255 9.13 -2.66 2.25
C ASN A 255 10.40 -2.53 3.12
N PRO A 256 11.25 -3.59 3.24
CA PRO A 256 12.41 -3.60 4.14
C PRO A 256 13.51 -2.59 3.74
N HIS A 257 13.36 -1.94 2.58
CA HIS A 257 14.26 -0.92 2.07
C HIS A 257 13.70 0.50 2.21
N MET A 258 12.55 0.65 2.88
CA MET A 258 11.93 1.95 3.07
C MET A 258 12.81 2.84 3.95
N THR A 259 12.85 4.13 3.61
CA THR A 259 13.54 5.17 4.38
C THR A 259 12.57 6.28 4.76
N GLY A 260 12.95 7.06 5.77
CA GLY A 260 12.09 8.10 6.35
C GLY A 260 11.20 7.58 7.48
N THR A 261 10.66 8.51 8.26
CA THR A 261 9.74 8.24 9.35
C THR A 261 8.31 8.56 8.91
N LEU A 262 7.35 7.76 9.35
CA LEU A 262 5.94 8.00 9.07
C LEU A 262 5.40 9.22 9.86
N PRO A 263 4.49 10.01 9.28
CA PRO A 263 3.97 11.23 9.90
C PRO A 263 2.82 10.89 10.86
N TYR A 264 3.09 10.18 11.95
CA TYR A 264 2.02 9.64 12.81
C TYR A 264 1.04 10.71 13.33
N ASN A 265 1.53 11.93 13.59
CA ASN A 265 0.70 13.06 14.04
C ASN A 265 -0.28 13.59 12.99
N GLN A 266 -0.12 13.21 11.72
CA GLN A 266 -1.00 13.59 10.62
C GLN A 266 -2.15 12.60 10.40
N LEU A 267 -2.26 11.52 11.18
CA LEU A 267 -3.20 10.41 10.94
C LEU A 267 -4.29 10.29 12.04
N PRO A 268 -5.13 11.31 12.27
CA PRO A 268 -6.09 11.32 13.38
C PRO A 268 -7.28 10.37 13.19
N LEU A 269 -7.54 9.90 11.96
CA LEU A 269 -8.68 9.03 11.63
C LEU A 269 -8.30 7.58 11.38
N LEU A 270 -7.04 7.21 11.60
CA LEU A 270 -6.50 5.90 11.28
C LEU A 270 -7.29 4.77 11.95
N GLU A 271 -7.65 3.76 11.17
CA GLU A 271 -8.30 2.53 11.62
C GLU A 271 -7.33 1.35 11.50
N ASP A 272 -6.66 1.22 10.35
CA ASP A 272 -5.77 0.11 10.04
C ASP A 272 -4.38 0.63 9.68
N PHE A 273 -3.39 0.16 10.43
CA PHE A 273 -1.99 0.52 10.26
C PHE A 273 -1.12 -0.71 10.02
N PHE A 274 -0.87 -1.01 8.74
CA PHE A 274 -0.18 -2.21 8.27
C PHE A 274 1.20 -1.86 7.74
N THR A 275 2.19 -1.99 8.62
CA THR A 275 3.57 -1.53 8.38
C THR A 275 4.60 -2.58 8.78
N TRP A 276 4.24 -3.86 8.85
CA TRP A 276 5.22 -4.89 9.18
C TRP A 276 6.33 -4.98 8.13
N ASN A 277 7.55 -5.30 8.55
CA ASN A 277 8.71 -5.44 7.66
C ASN A 277 8.91 -4.20 6.75
N SER A 278 8.79 -3.00 7.30
CA SER A 278 8.91 -1.73 6.56
C SER A 278 10.07 -0.84 7.03
N ASN A 279 11.04 -1.45 7.71
CA ASN A 279 12.29 -0.81 8.17
C ASN A 279 12.08 0.43 9.06
N GLN A 280 10.91 0.54 9.71
CA GLN A 280 10.61 1.68 10.58
C GLN A 280 11.37 1.56 11.90
N SER A 281 11.65 2.70 12.54
CA SER A 281 12.44 2.76 13.77
C SER A 281 12.01 3.90 14.68
N GLY A 282 12.61 3.98 15.88
CA GLY A 282 12.32 5.03 16.85
C GLY A 282 11.04 4.75 17.65
N THR A 283 10.28 5.80 17.96
CA THR A 283 9.02 5.69 18.71
C THR A 283 7.83 5.70 17.76
N LEU A 284 7.02 4.64 17.78
CA LEU A 284 5.70 4.64 17.18
C LEU A 284 4.74 5.41 18.10
N HIS A 285 4.12 6.49 17.62
CA HIS A 285 3.15 7.23 18.42
C HIS A 285 1.88 7.51 17.62
N LEU A 286 0.83 6.73 17.88
CA LEU A 286 -0.47 6.92 17.24
C LEU A 286 -1.44 7.60 18.22
N THR A 287 -2.36 8.40 17.68
CA THR A 287 -3.33 9.17 18.48
C THR A 287 -4.78 8.94 18.06
N SER A 288 -5.01 8.21 16.95
CA SER A 288 -6.35 7.90 16.48
C SER A 288 -7.09 7.04 17.50
N THR A 289 -8.29 7.48 17.87
CA THR A 289 -9.24 6.69 18.68
C THR A 289 -10.06 5.71 17.84
N ASN A 290 -9.82 5.68 16.52
CA ASN A 290 -10.48 4.82 15.55
C ASN A 290 -9.72 3.52 15.27
N LEU A 291 -8.53 3.30 15.87
CA LEU A 291 -7.71 2.12 15.57
C LEU A 291 -8.46 0.82 15.82
N LYS A 292 -8.46 -0.04 14.82
CA LYS A 292 -8.89 -1.44 14.87
C LYS A 292 -7.67 -2.35 14.90
N SER A 293 -6.69 -2.06 14.04
CA SER A 293 -5.53 -2.93 13.84
C SER A 293 -4.23 -2.14 13.69
N VAL A 294 -3.23 -2.50 14.49
CA VAL A 294 -1.84 -2.03 14.36
C VAL A 294 -0.97 -3.25 14.12
N LEU A 295 -0.55 -3.46 12.87
CA LEU A 295 0.29 -4.57 12.46
C LEU A 295 1.65 -4.03 12.01
N SER A 296 2.61 -4.01 12.92
CA SER A 296 3.92 -3.35 12.77
C SER A 296 5.07 -4.25 13.19
N SER A 297 4.93 -5.57 12.98
CA SER A 297 5.98 -6.53 13.31
C SER A 297 7.23 -6.38 12.44
N ASP A 298 8.34 -6.98 12.85
CA ASP A 298 9.56 -7.07 12.03
C ASP A 298 10.10 -5.69 11.62
N ASN A 299 10.14 -4.77 12.58
CA ASN A 299 10.69 -3.42 12.44
C ASN A 299 11.77 -3.18 13.51
N ASN A 300 12.21 -1.94 13.64
CA ASN A 300 13.25 -1.52 14.58
C ASN A 300 12.72 -0.52 15.62
N TYR A 301 11.42 -0.56 15.96
CA TYR A 301 10.84 0.34 16.95
C TYR A 301 11.44 0.09 18.34
N THR A 302 11.78 1.16 19.05
CA THR A 302 12.31 1.11 20.42
C THR A 302 11.25 1.47 21.47
N ALA A 303 10.19 2.15 21.07
CA ALA A 303 9.06 2.44 21.94
C ALA A 303 7.77 2.52 21.12
N ALA A 304 6.65 2.29 21.78
CA ALA A 304 5.33 2.54 21.22
C ALA A 304 4.42 3.23 22.25
N ASN A 305 3.73 4.28 21.82
CA ASN A 305 2.67 4.92 22.58
C ASN A 305 1.38 4.84 21.78
N LEU A 306 0.47 4.00 22.28
CA LEU A 306 -0.86 3.72 21.77
C LEU A 306 -1.94 4.08 22.80
N SER A 307 -1.62 4.94 23.78
CA SER A 307 -2.57 5.29 24.85
C SER A 307 -3.87 5.84 24.29
N GLY A 308 -5.01 5.34 24.77
CA GLY A 308 -6.34 5.83 24.38
C GLY A 308 -6.78 5.50 22.95
N CYS A 309 -5.98 4.74 22.19
CA CYS A 309 -6.27 4.45 20.79
C CYS A 309 -7.39 3.40 20.59
N PHE A 310 -7.64 2.54 21.59
CA PHE A 310 -8.59 1.43 21.52
C PHE A 310 -9.71 1.58 22.57
N PRO A 311 -10.75 2.38 22.32
CA PRO A 311 -11.89 2.53 23.23
C PRO A 311 -12.66 1.22 23.42
N ALA A 312 -13.45 1.12 24.49
CA ALA A 312 -14.19 -0.10 24.83
C ALA A 312 -15.07 -0.58 23.66
N GLY A 313 -15.14 -1.91 23.47
CA GLY A 313 -15.91 -2.54 22.38
C GLY A 313 -15.23 -2.53 21.01
N ARG A 314 -14.00 -2.01 20.89
CA ARG A 314 -13.25 -1.94 19.63
C ARG A 314 -12.78 -3.31 19.11
N GLU A 315 -12.56 -4.28 20.00
CA GLU A 315 -11.93 -5.56 19.68
C GLU A 315 -10.56 -5.39 18.98
N GLY A 316 -9.76 -4.47 19.50
CA GLY A 316 -8.50 -4.04 18.89
C GLY A 316 -7.44 -5.13 18.85
N THR A 317 -6.63 -5.09 17.79
CA THR A 317 -5.46 -5.95 17.58
C THR A 317 -4.19 -5.13 17.43
N VAL A 318 -3.16 -5.46 18.20
CA VAL A 318 -1.81 -4.90 18.11
C VAL A 318 -0.82 -6.05 17.95
N ASN A 319 -0.09 -6.05 16.84
CA ASN A 319 1.03 -6.95 16.59
C ASN A 319 2.30 -6.12 16.34
N MET A 320 3.18 -6.12 17.34
CA MET A 320 4.52 -5.52 17.29
C MET A 320 5.60 -6.56 17.58
N TYR A 321 5.36 -7.82 17.17
CA TYR A 321 6.33 -8.90 17.21
C TYR A 321 7.67 -8.49 16.56
N ASN A 322 8.78 -8.99 17.10
CA ASN A 322 10.11 -8.84 16.51
C ASN A 322 10.47 -7.38 16.21
N ASN A 323 10.62 -6.62 17.28
CA ASN A 323 11.06 -5.24 17.28
C ASN A 323 12.15 -5.06 18.37
N ASN A 324 12.53 -3.82 18.67
CA ASN A 324 13.50 -3.50 19.72
C ASN A 324 12.82 -2.77 20.90
N LEU A 325 11.54 -3.03 21.16
CA LEU A 325 10.76 -2.26 22.13
C LEU A 325 11.37 -2.41 23.53
N ILE A 326 11.71 -1.28 24.14
CA ILE A 326 12.10 -1.17 25.55
C ILE A 326 10.98 -0.58 26.42
N SER A 327 9.94 -0.01 25.80
CA SER A 327 8.78 0.53 26.49
C SER A 327 7.53 0.45 25.61
N LEU A 328 6.38 0.27 26.26
CA LEU A 328 5.07 0.26 25.63
C LEU A 328 4.06 0.99 26.52
N ASP A 329 3.38 1.98 25.95
CA ASP A 329 2.22 2.61 26.57
C ASP A 329 0.95 2.18 25.85
N ILE A 330 0.16 1.37 26.55
CA ILE A 330 -1.16 0.89 26.13
C ILE A 330 -2.23 1.32 27.14
N SER A 331 -2.00 2.39 27.91
CA SER A 331 -2.98 2.90 28.87
C SER A 331 -4.28 3.35 28.19
N ASN A 332 -5.40 3.33 28.92
CA ASN A 332 -6.70 3.77 28.41
C ASN A 332 -7.20 3.02 27.16
N ASN A 333 -6.85 1.75 27.01
CA ASN A 333 -7.23 0.90 25.87
C ASN A 333 -8.14 -0.28 26.26
N PRO A 334 -9.31 -0.06 26.89
CA PRO A 334 -10.17 -1.15 27.33
C PRO A 334 -10.76 -2.00 26.18
N GLY A 335 -10.65 -1.55 24.93
CA GLY A 335 -11.04 -2.33 23.75
C GLY A 335 -9.94 -3.22 23.17
N LEU A 336 -8.71 -3.19 23.69
CA LEU A 336 -7.60 -4.01 23.19
C LEU A 336 -7.74 -5.45 23.70
N ILE A 337 -7.93 -6.40 22.79
CA ILE A 337 -8.15 -7.82 23.14
C ILE A 337 -7.07 -8.75 22.59
N ASN A 338 -6.28 -8.30 21.62
CA ASN A 338 -5.19 -9.07 21.03
C ASN A 338 -3.91 -8.25 21.01
N LEU A 339 -2.93 -8.64 21.82
CA LEU A 339 -1.64 -7.97 21.93
C LEU A 339 -0.50 -8.98 21.75
N ASN A 340 0.26 -8.83 20.68
CA ASN A 340 1.52 -9.54 20.48
C ASN A 340 2.68 -8.55 20.48
N VAL A 341 3.51 -8.62 21.51
CA VAL A 341 4.75 -7.84 21.67
C VAL A 341 5.94 -8.77 21.95
N SER A 342 5.84 -10.01 21.49
CA SER A 342 6.89 -11.00 21.64
C SER A 342 8.14 -10.67 20.82
N GLN A 343 9.29 -11.24 21.19
CA GLN A 343 10.60 -10.97 20.59
C GLN A 343 10.92 -9.47 20.57
N ASN A 344 11.00 -8.87 21.76
CA ASN A 344 11.35 -7.48 21.96
C ASN A 344 12.42 -7.36 23.06
N SER A 345 12.72 -6.15 23.51
CA SER A 345 13.70 -5.87 24.57
C SER A 345 13.04 -5.34 25.85
N LEU A 346 11.79 -5.72 26.12
CA LEU A 346 11.05 -5.25 27.29
C LEU A 346 11.65 -5.87 28.55
N ASN A 347 12.04 -5.02 29.50
CA ASN A 347 12.54 -5.46 30.80
C ASN A 347 11.40 -5.94 31.71
N GLN A 348 11.74 -6.55 32.86
CA GLN A 348 10.76 -7.12 33.78
C GLN A 348 9.73 -6.08 34.28
N THR A 349 10.16 -4.84 34.53
CA THR A 349 9.26 -3.77 34.97
C THR A 349 8.21 -3.45 33.92
N GLU A 350 8.61 -3.33 32.65
CA GLU A 350 7.67 -3.06 31.56
C GLU A 350 6.76 -4.26 31.28
N VAL A 351 7.27 -5.49 31.38
CA VAL A 351 6.46 -6.71 31.28
C VAL A 351 5.39 -6.76 32.37
N ASP A 352 5.75 -6.48 33.63
CA ASP A 352 4.81 -6.42 34.75
C ASP A 352 3.76 -5.33 34.53
N LYS A 353 4.16 -4.16 34.03
CA LYS A 353 3.27 -3.04 33.71
C LYS A 353 2.26 -3.41 32.62
N ILE A 354 2.70 -4.08 31.56
CA ILE A 354 1.81 -4.56 30.49
C ILE A 354 0.78 -5.53 31.06
N LEU A 355 1.23 -6.54 31.83
CA LEU A 355 0.34 -7.52 32.46
C LEU A 355 -0.67 -6.86 33.39
N GLN A 356 -0.22 -5.94 34.25
CA GLN A 356 -1.08 -5.17 35.14
C GLN A 356 -2.11 -4.33 34.36
N THR A 357 -1.67 -3.66 33.29
CA THR A 357 -2.55 -2.80 32.48
C THR A 357 -3.64 -3.63 31.80
N MET A 358 -3.27 -4.73 31.16
CA MET A 358 -4.23 -5.65 30.53
C MET A 358 -5.19 -6.27 31.56
N ASP A 359 -4.68 -6.67 32.73
CA ASP A 359 -5.52 -7.20 33.83
C ASP A 359 -6.55 -6.15 34.31
N SER A 360 -6.15 -4.88 34.40
CA SER A 360 -7.00 -3.79 34.89
C SER A 360 -8.22 -3.50 34.02
N TYR A 361 -8.20 -3.89 32.74
CA TYR A 361 -9.33 -3.70 31.83
C TYR A 361 -10.49 -4.66 32.08
N ASN A 362 -10.27 -5.72 32.88
CA ASN A 362 -11.30 -6.69 33.25
C ASN A 362 -12.06 -7.27 32.05
N THR A 363 -11.35 -7.47 30.94
CA THR A 363 -11.84 -8.10 29.71
C THR A 363 -11.59 -9.62 29.75
N GLU A 364 -12.27 -10.35 28.88
CA GLU A 364 -12.26 -11.83 28.83
C GLU A 364 -11.84 -12.33 27.45
N ASN A 365 -11.38 -13.59 27.39
CA ASN A 365 -11.11 -14.33 26.14
C ASN A 365 -10.13 -13.68 25.16
N GLY A 366 -9.20 -12.85 25.65
CA GLY A 366 -8.19 -12.19 24.82
C GLY A 366 -6.93 -13.01 24.58
N TYR A 367 -5.99 -12.41 23.83
CA TYR A 367 -4.67 -12.97 23.54
C TYR A 367 -3.57 -11.99 23.95
N LEU A 368 -2.58 -12.48 24.71
CA LEU A 368 -1.40 -11.71 25.08
C LEU A 368 -0.14 -12.56 24.87
N ASP A 369 0.76 -12.13 24.00
CA ASP A 369 2.07 -12.76 23.81
C ASP A 369 3.19 -11.77 24.09
N ILE A 370 3.94 -12.07 25.14
CA ILE A 370 5.10 -11.33 25.64
C ILE A 370 6.37 -12.20 25.62
N THR A 371 6.34 -13.37 24.95
CA THR A 371 7.50 -14.27 24.86
C THR A 371 8.73 -13.60 24.26
N GLY A 372 9.93 -14.04 24.61
CA GLY A 372 11.18 -13.43 24.11
C GLY A 372 11.53 -12.06 24.72
N ASN A 373 10.76 -11.58 25.69
CA ASN A 373 11.13 -10.47 26.58
C ASN A 373 11.65 -10.98 27.92
N ALA A 374 11.91 -10.09 28.89
CA ALA A 374 12.21 -10.49 30.26
C ALA A 374 11.06 -11.26 30.93
N GLU A 375 11.39 -12.11 31.90
CA GLU A 375 10.40 -12.81 32.71
C GLU A 375 9.59 -11.85 33.59
N PRO A 376 8.28 -12.08 33.78
CA PRO A 376 7.50 -11.34 34.76
C PRO A 376 8.00 -11.60 36.19
N SER A 377 7.81 -10.63 37.08
CA SER A 377 8.00 -10.86 38.52
C SER A 377 6.83 -11.68 39.10
N SER A 378 6.86 -11.96 40.41
CA SER A 378 5.74 -12.58 41.10
C SER A 378 4.45 -11.74 41.03
N LYS A 379 4.56 -10.40 40.95
CA LYS A 379 3.42 -9.50 40.78
C LYS A 379 2.84 -9.60 39.36
N GLY A 380 3.71 -9.53 38.34
CA GLY A 380 3.28 -9.74 36.95
C GLY A 380 2.64 -11.10 36.74
N ALA A 381 3.20 -12.16 37.32
CA ALA A 381 2.63 -13.51 37.25
C ALA A 381 1.22 -13.60 37.88
N ALA A 382 0.93 -12.85 38.95
CA ALA A 382 -0.41 -12.79 39.52
C ALA A 382 -1.41 -12.16 38.53
N HIS A 383 -1.04 -11.08 37.84
CA HIS A 383 -1.87 -10.47 36.79
C HIS A 383 -2.08 -11.41 35.60
N ALA A 384 -1.03 -12.14 35.17
CA ALA A 384 -1.14 -13.17 34.13
C ALA A 384 -2.13 -14.29 34.51
N ASN A 385 -2.12 -14.72 35.77
CA ASN A 385 -3.07 -15.72 36.28
C ASN A 385 -4.51 -15.20 36.31
N ASN A 386 -4.72 -13.94 36.69
CA ASN A 386 -6.05 -13.31 36.65
C ASN A 386 -6.60 -13.26 35.22
N LEU A 387 -5.77 -12.84 34.26
CA LEU A 387 -6.11 -12.86 32.83
C LEU A 387 -6.49 -14.26 32.37
N THR A 388 -5.66 -15.26 32.70
CA THR A 388 -5.91 -16.67 32.33
C THR A 388 -7.21 -17.21 32.95
N ALA A 389 -7.51 -16.84 34.20
CA ALA A 389 -8.76 -17.20 34.86
C ALA A 389 -9.99 -16.59 34.16
N ARG A 390 -9.82 -15.44 33.48
CA ARG A 390 -10.83 -14.81 32.61
C ARG A 390 -10.78 -15.31 31.15
N GLY A 391 -10.13 -16.44 30.89
CA GLY A 391 -10.08 -17.08 29.57
C GLY A 391 -9.04 -16.50 28.61
N TRP A 392 -8.15 -15.60 29.06
CA TRP A 392 -7.07 -15.12 28.20
C TRP A 392 -6.06 -16.21 27.89
N LYS A 393 -5.59 -16.24 26.63
CA LYS A 393 -4.40 -16.99 26.25
C LYS A 393 -3.17 -16.10 26.45
N VAL A 394 -2.53 -16.24 27.61
CA VAL A 394 -1.30 -15.53 27.96
C VAL A 394 -0.08 -16.41 27.66
N ARG A 395 0.87 -15.87 26.89
CA ARG A 395 2.18 -16.47 26.61
C ARG A 395 3.27 -15.55 27.15
N SER A 396 3.84 -15.92 28.29
CA SER A 396 5.20 -15.56 28.69
C SER A 396 6.13 -16.72 28.35
N SER A 397 7.45 -16.57 28.48
CA SER A 397 8.44 -17.60 28.10
C SER A 397 8.01 -19.05 28.40
N ASP A 398 8.54 -19.99 27.61
CA ASP A 398 8.03 -21.33 27.31
C ASP A 398 7.67 -22.29 28.48
N GLN A 399 7.78 -21.94 29.77
CA GLN A 399 7.65 -22.90 30.87
C GLN A 399 7.11 -22.42 32.23
N PHE A 400 6.31 -21.35 32.35
CA PHE A 400 5.65 -21.13 33.66
C PHE A 400 4.64 -22.25 34.03
N VAL A 401 4.22 -23.06 33.06
CA VAL A 401 3.42 -24.30 33.28
C VAL A 401 4.21 -25.44 33.92
N LYS A 402 5.56 -25.45 33.93
CA LYS A 402 6.32 -26.50 34.64
C LYS A 402 6.74 -26.13 36.07
N LYS A 403 6.49 -24.91 36.54
CA LYS A 403 6.98 -24.47 37.87
C LYS A 403 5.92 -24.23 38.94
N LEU A 404 4.65 -23.93 38.59
CA LEU A 404 3.59 -23.81 39.61
C LEU A 404 2.87 -25.13 39.98
N ILE A 405 3.04 -26.19 39.19
CA ILE A 405 2.58 -27.54 39.58
C ILE A 405 3.51 -28.17 40.64
N ARG A 406 4.72 -27.64 40.86
CA ARG A 406 5.60 -28.07 41.96
C ARG A 406 5.43 -27.30 43.27
N THR A 407 4.64 -26.23 43.29
CA THR A 407 4.33 -25.49 44.54
C THR A 407 2.96 -25.84 45.12
N SER A 408 2.24 -26.79 44.51
CA SER A 408 0.88 -27.18 44.92
C SER A 408 0.67 -28.68 45.07
N SER A 409 1.72 -29.49 45.25
CA SER A 409 1.58 -30.84 45.81
C SER A 409 2.09 -30.85 47.25
N PHE A 410 1.14 -30.83 48.18
CA PHE A 410 1.26 -31.44 49.48
C PHE A 410 2.02 -32.77 49.36
N LEU A 411 3.29 -32.80 49.77
CA LEU A 411 3.87 -34.01 50.32
C LEU A 411 4.13 -33.72 51.79
N ASP A 412 3.19 -34.21 52.58
CA ASP A 412 3.29 -34.35 54.01
C ASP A 412 4.63 -35.01 54.36
N ILE A 413 5.51 -34.25 55.03
CA ILE A 413 6.85 -34.70 55.44
C ILE A 413 6.75 -35.88 56.42
N GLU A 414 5.61 -36.07 57.09
CA GLU A 414 5.36 -37.24 57.94
C GLU A 414 5.10 -38.52 57.11
N LEU A 415 4.48 -38.41 55.94
CA LEU A 415 4.23 -39.57 55.07
C LEU A 415 5.54 -40.11 54.46
N LEU A 416 6.49 -39.23 54.14
CA LEU A 416 7.81 -39.62 53.63
C LEU A 416 8.69 -40.26 54.73
N LYS A 417 8.57 -39.82 55.99
CA LYS A 417 9.27 -40.43 57.14
C LYS A 417 8.76 -41.85 57.45
N ASN A 418 7.45 -42.09 57.33
CA ASN A 418 6.87 -43.42 57.55
C ASN A 418 7.24 -44.42 56.44
N ILE A 419 7.37 -43.98 55.19
CA ILE A 419 7.76 -44.84 54.07
C ILE A 419 9.27 -45.16 54.08
N LEU A 420 10.12 -44.23 54.54
CA LEU A 420 11.57 -44.45 54.67
C LEU A 420 11.94 -45.24 55.94
N GLY A 421 11.11 -45.20 56.99
CA GLY A 421 11.30 -46.01 58.21
C GLY A 421 11.07 -47.51 58.02
N SER A 422 10.22 -47.91 57.06
CA SER A 422 9.90 -49.32 56.78
C SER A 422 10.86 -50.02 55.81
N ILE A 423 11.85 -49.32 55.26
CA ILE A 423 12.83 -49.87 54.30
C ILE A 423 14.20 -50.14 54.97
N LEU A 424 14.39 -49.76 56.24
CA LEU A 424 15.62 -50.01 57.01
C LEU A 424 15.45 -51.05 58.14
N SER A 425 14.40 -51.88 58.09
CA SER A 425 14.15 -52.93 59.10
C SER A 425 13.65 -54.24 58.52
N ASN A 426 14.26 -54.72 57.43
CA ASN A 426 14.32 -56.14 57.06
C ASN A 426 15.59 -56.45 56.27
#